data_AF-A0A917K2I6-F1
#
_entry.id   AF-A0A917K2I6-F1
#
_cell.length_a   1.000
_cell.length_b   1.000
_cell.length_c   1.000
_cell.angle_alpha   90.00
_cell.angle_beta   90.00
_cell.angle_gamma   90.00
#
_symmetry.space_group_name_H-M   'P 1'
#
loop_
_entity.id
_entity.type
_entity.pdbx_description
1 polymer ?
#
loop_
_entity_poly.entity_id
_entity_poly.type
_entity_poly.pdbx_seq_one_letter_code
_entity_poly.pdbx_strand_id
1 'polypeptide(L)'
;MSEDWAAVARAINERVRELGWRQKELAERSNVSQAIVREIQHHVVERRRSARTLESLSVALGWHPQHLHSVLHGRKPPEPDEPTSVGPETVWSRLDALEQRMVEITERLDDLKSDLAEVLDQVRENR
;
A
#
# COMPACT_ATOMS: atom_id res chain seq x y z
N MET A 1 -6.54 -17.08 -13.40
CA MET A 1 -6.55 -17.54 -12.00
C MET A 1 -7.50 -16.63 -11.25
N SER A 2 -8.62 -17.16 -10.77
CA SER A 2 -9.67 -16.37 -10.08
C SER A 2 -9.14 -15.88 -8.74
N GLU A 3 -9.34 -14.61 -8.42
CA GLU A 3 -9.03 -14.05 -7.10
C GLU A 3 -10.04 -14.60 -6.08
N ASP A 4 -9.58 -15.32 -5.05
CA ASP A 4 -10.45 -15.90 -4.00
C ASP A 4 -10.60 -14.94 -2.83
N TRP A 5 -11.39 -13.89 -3.05
CA TRP A 5 -11.73 -12.92 -2.01
C TRP A 5 -12.55 -13.54 -0.86
N ALA A 6 -13.21 -14.68 -1.08
CA ALA A 6 -13.94 -15.38 -0.02
C ALA A 6 -12.97 -16.07 0.94
N ALA A 7 -11.86 -16.62 0.46
CA ALA A 7 -10.79 -17.13 1.30
C ALA A 7 -10.15 -16.04 2.17
N VAL A 8 -9.91 -14.85 1.59
CA VAL A 8 -9.40 -13.68 2.34
C VAL A 8 -10.36 -13.30 3.47
N ALA A 9 -11.66 -13.18 3.17
CA ALA A 9 -12.68 -12.84 4.17
C ALA A 9 -12.73 -13.87 5.31
N ARG A 10 -12.69 -15.17 4.98
CA ARG A 10 -12.66 -16.25 5.98
C ARG A 10 -11.44 -16.15 6.88
N ALA A 11 -10.26 -16.01 6.31
CA ALA A 11 -9.02 -15.89 7.07
C ALA A 11 -9.09 -14.71 8.05
N ILE A 12 -9.46 -13.52 7.57
CA ILE A 12 -9.58 -12.33 8.44
C ILE A 12 -10.57 -12.57 9.58
N ASN A 13 -11.75 -13.13 9.29
CA ASN A 13 -12.79 -13.37 10.30
C ASN A 13 -12.35 -14.38 11.37
N GLU A 14 -11.62 -15.42 10.98
CA GLU A 14 -11.06 -16.41 11.89
C GLU A 14 -10.02 -15.77 12.81
N ARG A 15 -9.07 -15.03 12.25
CA ARG A 15 -8.00 -14.38 13.02
C ARG A 15 -8.50 -13.29 13.96
N VAL A 16 -9.44 -12.46 13.50
CA VAL A 16 -10.09 -11.45 14.33
C VAL A 16 -10.82 -12.10 15.52
N ARG A 17 -11.42 -13.28 15.31
CA ARG A 17 -12.09 -14.04 16.36
C ARG A 17 -11.10 -14.64 17.35
N GLU A 18 -9.99 -15.20 16.89
CA GLU A 18 -8.89 -15.69 17.74
C GLU A 18 -8.33 -14.58 18.63
N LEU A 19 -8.14 -13.39 18.06
CA LEU A 19 -7.62 -12.22 18.78
C LEU A 19 -8.67 -11.51 19.64
N GLY A 20 -9.95 -11.89 19.51
CA GLY A 20 -11.07 -11.25 20.22
C GLY A 20 -11.36 -9.81 19.79
N TRP A 21 -10.93 -9.42 18.58
CA TRP A 21 -11.02 -8.05 18.11
C TRP A 21 -12.37 -7.73 17.49
N ARG A 22 -12.77 -6.45 17.56
CA ARG A 22 -13.93 -5.92 16.82
C ARG A 22 -13.46 -5.32 15.49
N GLN A 23 -14.37 -5.18 14.52
CA GLN A 23 -14.09 -4.54 13.22
C GLN A 23 -13.46 -3.14 13.35
N LYS A 24 -13.93 -2.35 14.32
CA LYS A 24 -13.39 -1.03 14.63
C LYS A 24 -11.92 -1.10 15.05
N GLU A 25 -11.57 -2.11 15.84
CA GLU A 25 -10.21 -2.28 16.36
C GLU A 25 -9.24 -2.76 15.29
N LEU A 26 -9.70 -3.64 14.38
CA LEU A 26 -8.94 -4.00 13.19
C LEU A 26 -8.72 -2.78 12.28
N ALA A 27 -9.74 -1.95 12.08
CA ALA A 27 -9.65 -0.73 11.28
C ALA A 27 -8.62 0.25 11.85
N GLU A 28 -8.67 0.50 13.17
CA GLU A 28 -7.73 1.36 13.88
C GLU A 28 -6.28 0.82 13.79
N ARG A 29 -6.07 -0.48 14.05
CA ARG A 29 -4.72 -1.08 14.01
C ARG A 29 -4.12 -1.18 12.61
N SER A 30 -4.95 -1.38 11.59
CA SER A 30 -4.50 -1.48 10.19
C SER A 30 -4.42 -0.12 9.49
N ASN A 31 -4.89 0.95 10.12
CA ASN A 31 -5.03 2.28 9.50
C ASN A 31 -5.87 2.25 8.21
N VAL A 32 -6.84 1.33 8.15
CA VAL A 32 -7.79 1.14 7.05
C VAL A 32 -9.17 1.55 7.54
N SER A 33 -9.99 2.16 6.68
CA SER A 33 -11.33 2.58 7.11
C SER A 33 -12.22 1.39 7.46
N GLN A 34 -13.10 1.56 8.46
CA GLN A 34 -14.02 0.51 8.89
C GLN A 34 -14.96 0.04 7.77
N ALA A 35 -15.32 0.93 6.84
CA ALA A 35 -16.10 0.58 5.65
C ALA A 35 -15.36 -0.44 4.78
N ILE A 36 -14.06 -0.27 4.57
CA ILE A 36 -13.24 -1.18 3.78
C ILE A 36 -13.08 -2.53 4.48
N VAL A 37 -12.87 -2.54 5.80
CA VAL A 37 -12.84 -3.80 6.58
C VAL A 37 -14.15 -4.57 6.43
N ARG A 38 -15.29 -3.86 6.54
CA ARG A 38 -16.62 -4.45 6.36
C ARG A 38 -16.82 -5.00 4.95
N GLU A 39 -16.46 -4.25 3.92
CA GLU A 39 -16.58 -4.70 2.52
C GLU A 39 -15.78 -5.97 2.25
N ILE A 40 -14.55 -6.05 2.78
CA ILE A 40 -13.68 -7.22 2.63
C ILE A 40 -14.26 -8.43 3.35
N GLN A 41 -14.70 -8.27 4.60
CA GLN A 41 -15.26 -9.38 5.39
C GLN A 41 -16.58 -9.92 4.84
N HIS A 42 -17.39 -9.08 4.19
CA HIS A 42 -18.67 -9.47 3.60
C HIS A 42 -18.57 -9.78 2.10
N HIS A 43 -17.39 -9.68 1.50
CA HIS A 43 -17.17 -9.98 0.08
C HIS A 43 -18.13 -9.20 -0.85
N VAL A 44 -18.40 -7.92 -0.55
CA VAL A 44 -19.46 -7.15 -1.25
C VAL A 44 -18.95 -6.47 -2.52
N VAL A 45 -17.65 -6.26 -2.67
CA VAL A 45 -17.08 -5.48 -3.80
C VAL A 45 -15.82 -6.11 -4.37
N GLU A 46 -15.91 -6.67 -5.58
CA GLU A 46 -14.80 -7.26 -6.37
C GLU A 46 -14.00 -6.22 -7.20
N ARG A 47 -13.98 -4.94 -6.79
CA ARG A 47 -13.14 -3.95 -7.48
C ARG A 47 -11.71 -4.09 -6.95
N ARG A 48 -10.75 -4.59 -7.76
CA ARG A 48 -9.29 -4.60 -7.54
C ARG A 48 -8.86 -3.65 -6.41
N ARG A 49 -8.87 -4.11 -5.16
CA ARG A 49 -8.50 -3.28 -4.02
C ARG A 49 -6.98 -3.26 -3.90
N SER A 50 -6.43 -2.15 -3.41
CA SER A 50 -4.97 -1.94 -3.40
C SER A 50 -4.27 -3.03 -2.59
N ALA A 51 -3.21 -3.62 -3.19
CA ALA A 51 -2.34 -4.58 -2.52
C ALA A 51 -1.84 -4.06 -1.15
N ARG A 52 -1.64 -2.74 -1.05
CA ARG A 52 -1.30 -2.02 0.18
C ARG A 52 -2.32 -2.19 1.32
N THR A 53 -3.62 -2.27 1.01
CA THR A 53 -4.65 -2.46 2.04
C THR A 53 -4.59 -3.88 2.63
N LEU A 54 -4.40 -4.89 1.78
CA LEU A 54 -4.24 -6.28 2.22
C LEU A 54 -2.94 -6.47 3.01
N GLU A 55 -1.90 -5.74 2.64
CA GLU A 55 -0.63 -5.70 3.37
C GLU A 55 -0.82 -5.12 4.79
N SER A 56 -1.42 -3.94 4.91
CA SER A 56 -1.72 -3.30 6.19
C SER A 56 -2.60 -4.17 7.10
N LEU A 57 -3.60 -4.86 6.53
CA LEU A 57 -4.42 -5.80 7.28
C LEU A 57 -3.63 -7.04 7.73
N SER A 58 -2.77 -7.59 6.87
CA SER A 58 -1.93 -8.75 7.22
C SER A 58 -1.01 -8.43 8.39
N VAL A 59 -0.32 -7.29 8.33
CA VAL A 59 0.58 -6.83 9.40
C VAL A 59 -0.19 -6.60 10.70
N ALA A 60 -1.35 -5.93 10.64
CA ALA A 60 -2.16 -5.68 11.82
C ALA A 60 -2.66 -6.97 12.49
N LEU A 61 -2.91 -8.03 11.72
CA LEU A 61 -3.35 -9.35 12.22
C LEU A 61 -2.18 -10.23 12.73
N GLY A 62 -0.95 -9.71 12.70
CA GLY A 62 0.25 -10.43 13.10
C GLY A 62 0.68 -11.47 12.07
N TRP A 63 0.30 -11.29 10.81
CA TRP A 63 0.75 -12.11 9.70
C TRP A 63 1.82 -11.42 8.87
N HIS A 64 2.48 -12.22 8.04
CA HIS A 64 3.40 -11.73 7.03
C HIS A 64 2.68 -10.77 6.06
N PRO A 65 3.30 -9.66 5.61
CA PRO A 65 2.67 -8.64 4.74
C PRO A 65 2.05 -9.20 3.46
N GLN A 66 2.60 -10.30 2.93
CA GLN A 66 2.13 -10.98 1.71
C GLN A 66 1.12 -12.12 1.99
N HIS A 67 0.74 -12.35 3.24
CA HIS A 67 -0.11 -13.48 3.63
C HIS A 67 -1.48 -13.40 2.94
N LEU A 68 -2.22 -12.31 3.13
CA LEU A 68 -3.54 -12.16 2.51
C LEU A 68 -3.49 -12.07 0.98
N HIS A 69 -2.39 -11.55 0.42
CA HIS A 69 -2.17 -11.56 -1.03
C HIS A 69 -1.95 -12.98 -1.57
N SER A 70 -1.24 -13.83 -0.82
CA SER A 70 -1.05 -15.24 -1.17
C SER A 70 -2.36 -16.02 -1.08
N VAL A 71 -3.14 -15.79 -0.02
CA VAL A 71 -4.50 -16.36 0.14
C VAL A 71 -5.40 -15.97 -1.03
N LEU A 72 -5.37 -14.69 -1.43
CA LEU A 72 -6.16 -14.18 -2.56
C LEU A 72 -5.86 -14.91 -3.88
N HIS A 73 -4.60 -15.25 -4.11
CA HIS A 73 -4.16 -15.93 -5.33
C HIS A 73 -4.13 -17.46 -5.20
N GLY A 74 -4.66 -18.02 -4.10
CA GLY A 74 -4.64 -19.47 -3.84
C GLY A 74 -3.23 -20.04 -3.69
N ARG A 75 -2.25 -19.20 -3.33
CA ARG A 75 -0.86 -19.60 -3.06
C ARG A 75 -0.70 -19.92 -1.58
N LYS A 76 0.26 -20.80 -1.25
CA LYS A 76 0.61 -21.10 0.14
C LYS A 76 1.10 -19.81 0.82
N PRO A 77 0.47 -19.34 1.92
CA PRO A 77 0.92 -18.15 2.60
C PRO A 77 2.28 -18.39 3.26
N PRO A 78 3.20 -17.41 3.20
CA PRO A 78 4.46 -17.46 3.93
C PRO A 78 4.22 -17.47 5.45
N GLU A 79 5.13 -18.10 6.18
CA GLU A 79 5.06 -18.11 7.65
C GLU A 79 5.32 -16.71 8.23
N PRO A 80 4.79 -16.38 9.41
CA PRO A 80 4.95 -15.04 10.02
C PRO A 80 6.41 -14.60 10.17
N ASP A 81 7.31 -15.56 10.42
CA ASP A 81 8.74 -15.34 10.63
C ASP A 81 9.59 -15.57 9.36
N GLU A 82 8.95 -15.90 8.23
CA GLU A 82 9.66 -16.04 6.97
C GLU A 82 10.10 -14.65 6.48
N PRO A 83 11.40 -14.43 6.19
CA PRO A 83 11.86 -13.14 5.72
C PRO A 83 11.13 -12.79 4.43
N THR A 84 10.40 -11.66 4.45
CA THR A 84 9.75 -11.13 3.27
C THR A 84 10.82 -11.02 2.19
N SER A 85 10.59 -11.59 1.00
CA SER A 85 11.48 -11.38 -0.16
C SER A 85 11.58 -9.88 -0.52
N VAL A 86 10.69 -9.06 0.04
CA VAL A 86 10.87 -7.62 0.27
C VAL A 86 11.64 -7.42 1.60
N GLY A 87 12.93 -7.76 1.63
CA GLY A 87 13.75 -7.56 2.82
C GLY A 87 13.83 -6.07 3.18
N PRO A 88 14.24 -5.68 4.41
CA PRO A 88 14.47 -4.28 4.75
C PRO A 88 15.31 -3.56 3.68
N GLU A 89 16.28 -4.24 3.06
CA GLU A 89 17.05 -3.74 1.92
C GLU A 89 16.20 -3.30 0.72
N THR A 90 15.10 -3.97 0.40
CA THR A 90 14.21 -3.55 -0.70
C THR A 90 13.30 -2.38 -0.34
N VAL A 91 12.96 -2.22 0.94
CA VAL A 91 12.25 -1.02 1.43
C VAL A 91 13.19 0.18 1.40
N TRP A 92 14.43 0.02 1.87
CA TRP A 92 15.48 1.04 1.78
C TRP A 92 15.80 1.37 0.31
N SER A 93 15.99 0.38 -0.55
CA SER A 93 16.20 0.60 -2.00
C SER A 93 15.04 1.35 -2.65
N ARG A 94 13.80 1.07 -2.22
CA ARG A 94 12.61 1.76 -2.73
C ARG A 94 12.50 3.18 -2.18
N LEU A 95 12.95 3.41 -0.95
CA LEU A 95 13.01 4.73 -0.34
C LEU A 95 14.09 5.59 -1.02
N ASP A 96 15.27 5.03 -1.27
CA ASP A 96 16.36 5.67 -2.01
C ASP A 96 15.92 6.03 -3.43
N ALA A 97 15.22 5.12 -4.12
CA ALA A 97 14.69 5.39 -5.46
C ALA A 97 13.61 6.49 -5.44
N LEU A 98 12.84 6.60 -4.36
CA LEU A 98 11.87 7.69 -4.18
C LEU A 98 12.56 9.02 -3.86
N GLU A 99 13.61 9.00 -3.04
CA GLU A 99 14.43 10.17 -2.72
C GLU A 99 15.10 10.73 -3.98
N GLN A 100 15.73 9.87 -4.78
CA GLN A 100 16.32 10.25 -6.07
C GLN A 100 15.29 10.89 -7.01
N ARG A 101 14.08 10.31 -7.08
CA ARG A 101 13.01 10.87 -7.92
C ARG A 101 12.52 12.23 -7.42
N MET A 102 12.51 12.45 -6.11
CA MET A 102 12.15 13.75 -5.53
C MET A 102 13.20 14.81 -5.87
N VAL A 103 14.49 14.46 -5.79
CA VAL A 103 15.59 15.35 -6.19
C VAL A 103 15.45 15.74 -7.66
N GLU A 104 15.24 14.76 -8.55
CA GLU A 104 15.05 15.02 -9.99
C GLU A 104 13.85 15.94 -10.28
N ILE A 105 12.75 15.77 -9.55
CA ILE A 105 11.57 16.65 -9.66
C ILE A 105 11.91 18.06 -9.20
N THR A 106 12.65 18.21 -8.10
CA THR A 106 13.05 19.53 -7.59
C THR A 106 13.96 20.25 -8.57
N GLU A 107 14.98 19.57 -9.11
CA GLU A 107 15.87 20.14 -10.13
C GLU A 107 15.08 20.62 -11.35
N ARG A 108 14.15 19.79 -11.84
CA ARG A 108 13.32 20.14 -12.99
C ARG A 108 12.37 21.31 -12.72
N LEU A 109 11.93 21.50 -11.48
CA LEU A 109 11.14 22.67 -11.08
C LEU A 109 11.99 23.94 -11.02
N ASP A 110 13.26 23.83 -10.60
CA ASP A 110 14.20 24.96 -10.58
C ASP A 110 14.60 25.38 -12.01
N ASP A 111 14.79 24.43 -12.91
CA ASP A 111 15.03 24.70 -14.33
C ASP A 111 13.83 25.42 -14.95
N LEU A 112 12.62 24.90 -14.77
CA LEU A 112 11.39 25.53 -15.27
C LEU A 112 11.18 26.94 -14.72
N LYS A 113 11.57 27.18 -13.47
CA LYS A 113 11.51 28.51 -12.86
C LYS A 113 12.51 29.46 -13.52
N SER A 114 13.71 28.98 -13.84
CA SER A 114 14.76 29.77 -14.50
C SER A 114 14.35 30.12 -15.94
N ASP A 115 13.88 29.15 -16.71
CA ASP A 115 13.36 29.35 -18.07
C ASP A 115 12.22 30.39 -18.08
N LEU A 116 11.31 30.30 -17.11
CA LEU A 116 10.21 31.25 -16.99
C LEU A 116 10.70 32.67 -16.66
N ALA A 117 11.75 32.80 -15.84
CA ALA A 117 12.35 34.09 -15.54
C ALA A 117 13.00 34.71 -16.79
N GLU A 118 13.72 33.92 -17.59
CA GLU A 118 14.30 34.37 -18.87
C GLU A 118 13.22 34.82 -19.86
N VAL A 119 12.13 34.05 -20.01
CA VAL A 119 11.00 34.43 -20.88
C VAL A 119 10.35 35.73 -20.40
N LEU A 120 10.17 35.90 -19.09
CA LEU A 120 9.58 37.13 -18.53
C LEU A 120 10.46 38.36 -18.76
N ASP A 121 11.78 38.23 -18.64
CA ASP A 121 12.72 39.32 -18.92
C ASP A 121 12.75 39.65 -20.42
N GLN A 122 12.75 38.64 -21.30
CA GLN A 122 12.65 38.83 -22.75
C GLN A 122 11.35 39.54 -23.17
N VAL A 123 10.23 39.26 -22.50
CA VAL A 123 8.95 39.94 -22.76
C VAL A 123 8.97 41.39 -22.25
N ARG A 124 9.69 41.67 -21.16
CA ARG A 124 9.86 43.05 -20.64
C ARG A 124 10.78 43.90 -21.50
N GLU A 125 11.85 43.33 -22.06
CA GLU A 125 12.77 44.05 -22.94
C GLU A 125 12.17 44.39 -24.32
N ASN A 126 11.21 43.59 -24.80
CA ASN A 126 10.54 43.82 -26.09
C ASN A 126 9.33 44.78 -26.00
N ARG A 127 9.10 45.45 -24.86
CA ARG A 127 7.96 46.37 -24.64
C ARG A 127 8.42 47.80 -24.42
#